data_AF-A0A1L4CXQ1-F1
#
_entry.id   AF-A0A1L4CXQ1-F1
#
_cell.length_a   1.000
_cell.length_b   1.000
_cell.length_c   1.000
_cell.angle_alpha   90.00
_cell.angle_beta   90.00
_cell.angle_gamma   90.00
#
_symmetry.space_group_name_H-M   'P 1'
#
loop_
_entity.id
_entity.type
_entity.pdbx_description
1 polymer ?
#
loop_
_entity_poly.entity_id
_entity_poly.type
_entity_poly.pdbx_seq_one_letter_code
_entity_poly.pdbx_strand_id
1 'polypeptide(L)'
;MNYVALLLCIGFVLFIFQIIFFFSCLKWLKSGKLKRDKEFAILDAERAQLIEMQSVLTQEVREAKKLAGETLNKLMVIGSEAHAEWEDVTKKINSVLLEVDKHSEIILEANISNLNMRSMALEKIMKDAEILNENLYVSVKKAQKILKLFDSSVPADEIFKEIQTEKYAEAKKMLLDGTEASVVVKKLGMSMGEVLLLSSYL
;
A
#
# COMPACT_ATOMS: atom_id res chain seq x y z
N MET A 1 -41.22 -101.04 88.37
CA MET A 1 -42.01 -99.99 87.70
C MET A 1 -41.27 -98.66 87.44
N ASN A 2 -40.08 -98.40 87.99
CA ASN A 2 -39.39 -97.08 87.82
C ASN A 2 -38.57 -96.90 86.52
N TYR A 3 -38.12 -97.98 85.86
CA TYR A 3 -37.27 -97.87 84.65
C TYR A 3 -38.02 -97.37 83.41
N VAL A 4 -39.30 -97.71 83.26
CA VAL A 4 -40.14 -97.26 82.14
C VAL A 4 -40.40 -95.76 82.21
N ALA A 5 -40.68 -95.24 83.41
CA ALA A 5 -40.85 -93.79 83.62
C ALA A 5 -39.56 -93.00 83.34
N LEU A 6 -38.39 -93.56 83.69
CA LEU A 6 -37.09 -92.92 83.47
C LEU A 6 -36.72 -92.90 81.98
N LEU A 7 -37.00 -93.96 81.23
CA LEU A 7 -36.86 -94.00 79.76
C LEU A 7 -37.79 -93.00 79.06
N LEU A 8 -39.05 -92.89 79.51
CA LEU A 8 -40.00 -91.90 78.98
C LEU A 8 -39.54 -90.47 79.28
N CYS A 9 -39.00 -90.19 80.47
CA CYS A 9 -38.43 -88.88 80.80
C CYS A 9 -37.22 -88.53 79.94
N ILE A 10 -36.29 -89.46 79.72
CA ILE A 10 -35.12 -89.23 78.84
C ILE A 10 -35.59 -89.00 77.39
N GLY A 11 -36.54 -89.81 76.90
CA GLY A 11 -37.13 -89.63 75.57
C GLY A 11 -37.82 -88.27 75.42
N PHE A 12 -38.56 -87.82 76.44
CA PHE A 12 -39.21 -86.51 76.46
C PHE A 12 -38.21 -85.35 76.47
N VAL A 13 -37.13 -85.46 77.25
CA VAL A 13 -36.05 -84.45 77.27
C VAL A 13 -35.35 -84.37 75.92
N LEU A 14 -35.01 -85.52 75.30
CA LEU A 14 -34.41 -85.56 73.96
C LEU A 14 -35.36 -84.98 72.89
N PHE A 15 -36.66 -85.24 73.00
CA PHE A 15 -37.66 -84.67 72.11
C PHE A 15 -37.76 -83.14 72.24
N ILE A 16 -37.71 -82.61 73.46
CA ILE A 16 -37.66 -81.16 73.70
C ILE A 16 -36.40 -80.54 73.08
N PHE A 17 -35.22 -81.16 73.29
CA PHE A 17 -33.98 -80.69 72.67
C PHE A 17 -34.05 -80.70 71.14
N GLN A 18 -34.61 -81.75 70.55
CA GLN A 18 -34.78 -81.86 69.10
C GLN A 18 -35.73 -80.77 68.55
N ILE A 19 -36.82 -80.47 69.25
CA ILE A 19 -37.74 -79.39 68.88
C ILE A 19 -37.03 -78.03 68.96
N ILE A 20 -36.32 -77.74 70.05
CA ILE A 20 -35.60 -76.46 70.22
C ILE A 20 -34.52 -76.29 69.15
N PHE A 21 -33.80 -77.37 68.82
CA PHE A 21 -32.82 -77.37 67.74
C PHE A 21 -33.47 -77.08 66.39
N PHE A 22 -34.61 -77.73 66.07
CA PHE A 22 -35.33 -77.51 64.83
C PHE A 22 -35.85 -76.06 64.70
N PHE A 23 -36.40 -75.49 65.78
CA PHE A 23 -36.80 -74.08 65.81
C PHE A 23 -35.63 -73.12 65.62
N SER A 24 -34.47 -73.42 66.20
CA SER A 24 -33.25 -72.63 66.06
C SER A 24 -32.74 -72.65 64.60
N CYS A 25 -32.72 -73.83 63.97
CA CYS A 25 -32.37 -73.97 62.56
C CYS A 25 -33.33 -73.22 61.64
N LEU A 26 -34.65 -73.33 61.86
CA LEU A 26 -35.66 -72.60 61.08
C LEU A 26 -35.51 -71.08 61.22
N LYS A 27 -35.23 -70.59 62.44
CA LYS A 27 -35.00 -69.16 62.69
C LYS A 27 -33.75 -68.65 61.98
N TRP A 28 -32.66 -69.42 62.02
CA TRP A 28 -31.42 -69.10 61.32
C TRP A 28 -31.62 -69.06 59.80
N LEU A 29 -32.34 -70.06 59.24
CA LEU A 29 -32.63 -70.14 57.81
C LEU A 29 -33.52 -69.00 57.32
N LYS A 30 -34.52 -68.59 58.12
CA LYS A 30 -35.33 -67.38 57.85
C LYS A 30 -34.50 -66.10 57.93
N SER A 31 -33.61 -65.97 58.92
CA SER A 31 -32.76 -64.78 59.05
C SER A 31 -31.75 -64.65 57.91
N GLY A 32 -31.17 -65.76 57.45
CA GLY A 32 -30.26 -65.77 56.30
C GLY A 32 -30.97 -65.46 54.98
N LYS A 33 -32.20 -65.96 54.80
CA LYS A 33 -33.05 -65.62 53.65
C LYS A 33 -33.38 -64.12 53.64
N LEU A 34 -33.82 -63.56 54.77
CA LEU A 34 -34.19 -62.15 54.87
C LEU A 34 -33.00 -61.20 54.60
N LYS A 35 -31.78 -61.56 55.00
CA LYS A 35 -30.58 -60.76 54.69
C LYS A 35 -30.26 -60.78 53.19
N ARG A 36 -30.27 -61.96 52.57
CA ARG A 36 -30.06 -62.09 51.12
C ARG A 36 -31.12 -61.36 50.32
N ASP A 37 -32.39 -61.48 50.69
CA ASP A 37 -33.49 -60.81 49.98
C ASP A 37 -33.34 -59.27 50.04
N LYS A 38 -32.85 -58.72 51.16
CA LYS A 38 -32.53 -57.29 51.27
C LYS A 38 -31.34 -56.87 50.41
N GLU A 39 -30.27 -57.67 50.39
CA GLU A 39 -29.11 -57.41 49.53
C GLU A 39 -29.47 -57.47 48.05
N PHE A 40 -30.28 -58.45 47.63
CA PHE A 40 -30.80 -58.53 46.26
C PHE A 40 -31.68 -57.33 45.91
N ALA A 41 -32.53 -56.87 46.81
CA ALA A 41 -33.36 -55.68 46.57
C ALA A 41 -32.52 -54.40 46.38
N ILE A 42 -31.42 -54.24 47.12
CA ILE A 42 -30.48 -53.12 46.94
C ILE A 42 -29.78 -53.24 45.59
N LEU A 43 -29.32 -54.44 45.23
CA LEU A 43 -28.60 -54.70 43.99
C LEU A 43 -29.50 -54.50 42.76
N ASP A 44 -30.78 -54.87 42.84
CA ASP A 44 -31.77 -54.59 41.79
C ASP A 44 -32.06 -53.09 41.65
N ALA A 45 -32.10 -52.35 42.77
CA ALA A 45 -32.28 -50.89 42.74
C ALA A 45 -31.07 -50.17 42.12
N GLU A 46 -29.84 -50.57 42.49
CA GLU A 46 -28.60 -50.05 41.88
C GLU A 46 -28.53 -50.38 40.40
N ARG A 47 -28.91 -51.60 40.00
CA ARG A 47 -28.97 -52.00 38.59
C ARG A 47 -29.99 -51.17 37.81
N ALA A 48 -31.15 -50.89 38.39
CA ALA A 48 -32.16 -50.03 37.76
C ALA A 48 -31.63 -48.60 37.56
N GLN A 49 -30.95 -48.03 38.55
CA GLN A 49 -30.31 -46.72 38.45
C GLN A 49 -29.20 -46.70 37.37
N LEU A 50 -28.39 -47.75 37.28
CA LEU A 50 -27.35 -47.85 36.25
C LEU A 50 -27.95 -47.91 34.84
N ILE A 51 -29.06 -48.63 34.65
CA ILE A 51 -29.78 -48.67 33.37
C ILE A 51 -30.32 -47.29 33.02
N GLU A 52 -30.91 -46.59 33.99
CA GLU A 52 -31.41 -45.23 33.79
C GLU A 52 -30.28 -44.27 33.40
N MET A 53 -29.17 -44.25 34.15
CA MET A 53 -28.00 -43.45 33.82
C MET A 53 -27.43 -43.78 32.43
N GLN A 54 -27.36 -45.07 32.07
CA GLN A 54 -26.89 -45.49 30.75
C GLN A 54 -27.80 -44.95 29.63
N SER A 55 -29.12 -44.95 29.85
CA SER A 55 -30.08 -44.44 28.88
C SER A 55 -29.96 -42.93 28.69
N VAL A 56 -29.81 -42.17 29.79
CA VAL A 56 -29.59 -40.72 29.77
C VAL A 56 -28.28 -40.39 29.06
N LEU A 57 -27.18 -41.08 29.42
CA LEU A 57 -25.88 -40.87 28.77
C LEU A 57 -25.93 -41.17 27.27
N THR A 58 -26.63 -42.23 26.87
CA THR A 58 -26.80 -42.57 25.45
C THR A 58 -27.56 -41.47 24.70
N GLN A 59 -28.58 -40.89 25.34
CA GLN A 59 -29.32 -39.76 24.77
C GLN A 59 -28.44 -38.51 24.66
N GLU A 60 -27.72 -38.13 25.71
CA GLU A 60 -26.81 -36.98 25.70
C GLU A 60 -25.73 -37.11 24.63
N VAL A 61 -25.10 -38.28 24.49
CA VAL A 61 -24.11 -38.54 23.44
C VAL A 61 -24.73 -38.41 22.05
N ARG A 62 -25.97 -38.85 21.87
CA ARG A 62 -26.69 -38.72 20.59
C ARG A 62 -26.99 -37.25 20.27
N GLU A 63 -27.42 -36.48 21.26
CA GLU A 63 -27.67 -35.05 21.12
C GLU A 63 -26.38 -34.27 20.82
N ALA A 64 -25.29 -34.57 21.54
CA ALA A 64 -23.98 -33.98 21.31
C ALA A 64 -23.46 -34.30 19.90
N LYS A 65 -23.62 -35.54 19.43
CA LYS A 65 -23.25 -35.94 18.06
C LYS A 65 -24.07 -35.19 17.02
N LYS A 66 -25.37 -35.01 17.25
CA LYS A 66 -26.24 -34.23 16.37
C LYS A 66 -25.80 -32.77 16.31
N LEU A 67 -25.56 -32.14 17.47
CA LEU A 67 -25.09 -30.76 17.57
C LEU A 67 -23.73 -30.56 16.88
N ALA A 68 -22.80 -31.50 17.08
CA ALA A 68 -21.50 -31.48 16.41
C ALA A 68 -21.64 -31.55 14.87
N GLY A 69 -22.53 -32.42 14.38
CA GLY A 69 -22.83 -32.51 12.94
C GLY A 69 -23.46 -31.23 12.38
N GLU A 70 -24.42 -30.64 13.09
CA GLU A 70 -25.02 -29.35 12.71
C GLU A 70 -24.00 -28.22 12.71
N THR A 71 -23.12 -28.18 13.71
CA THR A 71 -22.06 -27.17 13.81
C THR A 71 -21.04 -27.31 12.68
N LEU A 72 -20.63 -28.54 12.36
CA LEU A 72 -19.73 -28.81 11.24
C LEU A 72 -20.35 -28.36 9.91
N ASN A 73 -21.62 -28.67 9.68
CA ASN A 73 -22.32 -28.23 8.47
C ASN A 73 -22.39 -26.70 8.37
N LYS A 74 -22.69 -26.01 9.47
CA LYS A 74 -22.68 -24.54 9.51
C LYS A 74 -21.29 -23.97 9.21
N LEU A 75 -20.24 -24.55 9.79
CA LEU A 75 -18.85 -24.13 9.51
C LEU A 75 -18.47 -24.36 8.05
N MET A 76 -18.93 -25.45 7.43
CA MET A 76 -18.68 -25.72 6.02
C MET A 76 -19.37 -24.69 5.11
N VAL A 77 -20.62 -24.33 5.40
CA VAL A 77 -21.35 -23.29 4.66
C VAL A 77 -20.64 -21.94 4.80
N ILE A 78 -20.32 -21.53 6.03
CA ILE A 78 -19.60 -20.27 6.29
C ILE A 78 -18.24 -20.26 5.57
N GLY A 79 -17.51 -21.37 5.60
CA GLY A 79 -16.22 -21.50 4.90
C GLY A 79 -16.36 -21.34 3.39
N SER A 80 -17.41 -21.91 2.80
CA SER A 80 -17.71 -21.77 1.37
C SER A 80 -18.13 -20.34 1.00
N GLU A 81 -18.99 -19.71 1.79
CA GLU A 81 -19.43 -18.33 1.58
C GLU A 81 -18.26 -17.35 1.70
N ALA A 82 -17.44 -17.49 2.75
CA ALA A 82 -16.23 -16.69 2.92
C ALA A 82 -15.27 -16.87 1.73
N HIS A 83 -15.07 -18.09 1.25
CA HIS A 83 -14.21 -18.31 0.08
C HIS A 83 -14.73 -17.61 -1.18
N ALA A 84 -16.04 -17.67 -1.44
CA ALA A 84 -16.67 -17.00 -2.57
C ALA A 84 -16.56 -15.47 -2.46
N GLU A 85 -16.77 -14.91 -1.27
CA GLU A 85 -16.59 -13.48 -1.01
C GLU A 85 -15.13 -13.05 -1.22
N TRP A 86 -14.17 -13.84 -0.73
CA TRP A 86 -12.74 -13.59 -0.94
C TRP A 86 -12.36 -13.58 -2.42
N GLU A 87 -12.92 -14.50 -3.21
CA GLU A 87 -12.68 -14.54 -4.66
C GLU A 87 -13.27 -13.30 -5.36
N ASP A 88 -14.48 -12.89 -5.01
CA ASP A 88 -15.13 -11.69 -5.55
C ASP A 88 -14.36 -10.41 -5.20
N VAL A 89 -13.95 -10.26 -3.94
CA VAL A 89 -13.12 -9.14 -3.48
C VAL A 89 -11.78 -9.11 -4.23
N THR A 90 -11.14 -10.26 -4.43
CA THR A 90 -9.88 -10.35 -5.17
C THR A 90 -10.04 -9.91 -6.62
N LYS A 91 -11.12 -10.33 -7.30
CA LYS A 91 -11.44 -9.88 -8.67
C LYS A 91 -11.69 -8.38 -8.74
N LYS A 92 -12.42 -7.82 -7.79
CA LYS A 92 -12.68 -6.37 -7.71
C LYS A 92 -11.39 -5.58 -7.51
N ILE A 93 -10.53 -6.01 -6.58
CA ILE A 93 -9.23 -5.36 -6.34
C ILE A 93 -8.38 -5.39 -7.61
N ASN A 94 -8.27 -6.54 -8.28
CA ASN A 94 -7.50 -6.63 -9.53
C ASN A 94 -8.08 -5.73 -10.64
N SER A 95 -9.41 -5.64 -10.76
CA SER A 95 -10.04 -4.73 -11.71
C SER A 95 -9.69 -3.26 -11.43
N VAL A 96 -9.79 -2.84 -10.17
CA VAL A 96 -9.46 -1.47 -9.77
C VAL A 96 -7.98 -1.16 -9.99
N LEU A 97 -7.08 -2.11 -9.69
CA LEU A 97 -5.65 -1.92 -9.93
C LEU A 97 -5.34 -1.74 -11.41
N LEU A 98 -5.97 -2.52 -12.30
CA LEU A 98 -5.81 -2.35 -13.76
C LEU A 98 -6.35 -1.01 -14.27
N GLU A 99 -7.48 -0.54 -13.72
CA GLU A 99 -8.02 0.78 -14.07
C GLU A 99 -7.12 1.92 -13.60
N VAL A 100 -6.60 1.84 -12.37
CA VAL A 100 -5.65 2.83 -11.82
C VAL A 100 -4.35 2.87 -12.62
N ASP A 101 -3.82 1.70 -12.99
CA ASP A 101 -2.60 1.59 -13.80
C ASP A 101 -2.79 2.27 -15.16
N LYS A 102 -3.87 1.91 -15.87
CA LYS A 102 -4.22 2.51 -17.16
C LYS A 102 -4.46 4.02 -17.06
N HIS A 103 -5.16 4.47 -16.02
CA HIS A 103 -5.41 5.91 -15.83
C HIS A 103 -4.12 6.68 -15.54
N SER A 104 -3.23 6.09 -14.74
CA SER A 104 -1.92 6.66 -14.42
C SER A 104 -1.03 6.74 -15.65
N GLU A 105 -1.02 5.70 -16.50
CA GLU A 105 -0.30 5.69 -17.77
C GLU A 105 -0.74 6.85 -18.67
N ILE A 106 -2.06 7.02 -18.87
CA ILE A 106 -2.60 8.12 -19.69
C ILE A 106 -2.19 9.49 -19.13
N ILE A 107 -2.25 9.68 -17.81
CA ILE A 107 -1.85 10.95 -17.18
C ILE A 107 -0.34 11.19 -17.35
N LEU A 108 0.48 10.14 -17.18
CA LEU A 108 1.92 10.23 -17.34
C LEU A 108 2.30 10.58 -18.78
N GLU A 109 1.70 9.92 -19.77
CA GLU A 109 1.91 10.23 -21.19
C GLU A 109 1.52 11.67 -21.53
N ALA A 110 0.36 12.14 -21.04
CA ALA A 110 -0.09 13.52 -21.23
C ALA A 110 0.88 14.53 -20.61
N ASN A 111 1.38 14.24 -19.41
CA ASN A 111 2.35 15.08 -18.71
C ASN A 111 3.71 15.09 -19.41
N ILE A 112 4.21 13.95 -19.89
CA ILE A 112 5.46 13.86 -20.67
C ILE A 112 5.33 14.66 -21.97
N SER A 113 4.22 14.53 -22.68
CA SER A 113 3.97 15.29 -23.90
C SER A 113 3.97 16.80 -23.65
N ASN A 114 3.28 17.25 -22.59
CA ASN A 114 3.26 18.67 -22.20
C ASN A 114 4.65 19.16 -21.79
N LEU A 115 5.40 18.36 -21.02
CA LEU A 115 6.78 18.66 -20.65
C LEU A 115 7.67 18.83 -21.88
N ASN A 116 7.56 17.94 -22.86
CA ASN A 116 8.33 18.01 -24.10
C ASN A 116 8.00 19.29 -24.90
N MET A 117 6.72 19.64 -25.03
CA MET A 117 6.33 20.90 -25.69
C MET A 117 6.89 22.12 -24.97
N ARG A 118 6.82 22.15 -23.64
CA ARG A 118 7.38 23.25 -22.84
C ARG A 118 8.91 23.31 -22.95
N SER A 119 9.57 22.17 -22.96
CA SER A 119 11.02 22.07 -23.16
C SER A 119 11.44 22.65 -24.50
N MET A 120 10.75 22.27 -25.59
CA MET A 120 11.00 22.84 -26.92
C MET A 120 10.73 24.35 -26.99
N ALA A 121 9.65 24.81 -26.36
CA ALA A 121 9.34 26.24 -26.28
C ALA A 121 10.42 27.02 -25.52
N LEU A 122 10.93 26.45 -24.43
CA LEU A 122 12.02 27.04 -23.65
C LEU A 122 13.32 27.09 -24.46
N GLU A 123 13.67 25.99 -25.17
CA GLU A 123 14.85 25.95 -26.02
C GLU A 123 14.80 27.02 -27.12
N LYS A 124 13.62 27.25 -27.72
CA LYS A 124 13.42 28.33 -28.67
C LYS A 124 13.66 29.71 -28.04
N ILE A 125 13.08 29.97 -26.87
CA ILE A 125 13.29 31.24 -26.14
C ILE A 125 14.76 31.46 -25.82
N MET A 126 15.49 30.40 -25.42
CA MET A 126 16.93 30.49 -25.14
C MET A 126 17.72 30.88 -26.39
N LYS A 127 17.45 30.27 -27.55
CA LYS A 127 18.10 30.63 -28.82
C LYS A 127 17.77 32.07 -29.24
N ASP A 128 16.50 32.48 -29.12
CA ASP A 128 16.09 33.85 -29.44
C ASP A 128 16.78 34.87 -28.52
N ALA A 129 16.95 34.53 -27.24
CA ALA A 129 17.66 35.36 -26.27
C ALA A 129 19.17 35.44 -26.56
N GLU A 130 19.81 34.34 -26.98
CA GLU A 130 21.22 34.33 -27.42
C GLU A 130 21.44 35.25 -28.62
N ILE A 131 20.59 35.14 -29.66
CA ILE A 131 20.64 35.99 -30.85
C ILE A 131 20.45 37.47 -30.47
N LEU A 132 19.49 37.75 -29.58
CA LEU A 132 19.25 39.12 -29.11
C LEU A 132 20.47 39.66 -28.35
N ASN A 133 21.09 38.85 -27.51
CA ASN A 133 22.28 39.23 -26.74
C ASN A 133 23.48 39.53 -27.66
N GLU A 134 23.71 38.72 -28.69
CA GLU A 134 24.74 38.99 -29.70
C GLU A 134 24.49 40.31 -30.44
N ASN A 135 23.24 40.56 -30.87
CA ASN A 135 22.85 41.80 -31.53
C ASN A 135 23.05 43.02 -30.61
N LEU A 136 22.72 42.87 -29.34
CA LEU A 136 22.87 43.93 -28.34
C LEU A 136 24.35 44.21 -28.07
N TYR A 137 25.19 43.18 -27.98
CA TYR A 137 26.64 43.32 -27.84
C TYR A 137 27.27 44.07 -29.03
N VAL A 138 26.88 43.73 -30.26
CA VAL A 138 27.33 44.44 -31.48
C VAL A 138 26.85 45.89 -31.46
N SER A 139 25.60 46.14 -31.07
CA SER A 139 25.01 47.48 -31.02
C SER A 139 25.67 48.35 -29.95
N VAL A 140 25.96 47.80 -28.76
CA VAL A 140 26.70 48.48 -27.69
C VAL A 140 28.11 48.83 -28.16
N LYS A 141 28.82 47.93 -28.84
CA LYS A 141 30.14 48.25 -29.41
C LYS A 141 30.07 49.40 -30.41
N LYS A 142 29.06 49.42 -31.29
CA LYS A 142 28.86 50.52 -32.23
C LYS A 142 28.55 51.83 -31.50
N ALA A 143 27.65 51.80 -30.52
CA ALA A 143 27.30 52.95 -29.71
C ALA A 143 28.51 53.48 -28.91
N GLN A 144 29.34 52.61 -28.32
CA GLN A 144 30.57 53.00 -27.64
C GLN A 144 31.57 53.68 -28.60
N LYS A 145 31.73 53.16 -29.82
CA LYS A 145 32.55 53.83 -30.85
C LYS A 145 32.02 55.21 -31.21
N ILE A 146 30.70 55.36 -31.32
CA ILE A 146 30.07 56.66 -31.57
C ILE A 146 30.26 57.58 -30.36
N LEU A 147 30.11 57.08 -29.13
CA LEU A 147 30.29 57.87 -27.91
C LEU A 147 31.71 58.45 -27.82
N LYS A 148 32.73 57.67 -28.21
CA LYS A 148 34.11 58.14 -28.30
C LYS A 148 34.28 59.34 -29.24
N LEU A 149 33.47 59.51 -30.29
CA LEU A 149 33.51 60.69 -31.18
C LEU A 149 33.10 61.99 -30.47
N PHE A 150 32.31 61.89 -29.40
CA PHE A 150 31.81 63.03 -28.64
C PHE A 150 32.59 63.25 -27.34
N ASP A 151 33.57 62.41 -27.03
CA ASP A 151 34.42 62.55 -25.85
C ASP A 151 35.54 63.57 -26.14
N SER A 152 35.41 64.76 -25.58
CA SER A 152 36.36 65.87 -25.71
C SER A 152 37.76 65.60 -25.12
N SER A 153 37.95 64.48 -24.41
CA SER A 153 39.23 64.08 -23.85
C SER A 153 40.09 63.22 -24.78
N VAL A 154 39.52 62.73 -25.90
CA VAL A 154 40.23 61.89 -26.88
C VAL A 154 40.63 62.73 -28.10
N PRO A 155 41.91 62.76 -28.50
CA PRO A 155 42.34 63.49 -29.69
C PRO A 155 41.62 62.99 -30.94
N ALA A 156 41.06 63.90 -31.74
CA ALA A 156 40.32 63.57 -32.96
C ALA A 156 41.13 62.66 -33.92
N ASP A 157 42.45 62.84 -33.96
CA ASP A 157 43.36 62.05 -34.79
C ASP A 157 43.41 60.55 -34.44
N GLU A 158 43.15 60.16 -33.20
CA GLU A 158 43.08 58.74 -32.80
C GLU A 158 41.73 58.13 -33.18
N ILE A 159 40.65 58.91 -33.10
CA ILE A 159 39.29 58.46 -33.42
C ILE A 159 39.14 58.24 -34.92
N PHE A 160 39.72 59.13 -35.75
CA PHE A 160 39.70 58.96 -37.21
C PHE A 160 40.62 57.82 -37.68
N LYS A 161 41.70 57.47 -36.95
CA LYS A 161 42.51 56.28 -37.26
C LYS A 161 41.76 54.97 -37.05
N GLU A 162 40.86 54.87 -36.06
CA GLU A 162 40.05 53.67 -35.82
C GLU A 162 38.87 53.50 -36.81
N ILE A 163 38.41 54.59 -37.45
CA ILE A 163 37.27 54.61 -38.39
C ILE A 163 37.73 54.62 -39.86
N GLN A 164 39.02 54.86 -40.11
CA GLN A 164 39.61 54.93 -41.45
C GLN A 164 39.43 53.62 -42.23
N THR A 165 38.39 53.59 -43.06
CA THR A 165 38.43 52.81 -44.30
C THR A 165 39.20 53.61 -45.35
N GLU A 166 39.79 52.94 -46.34
CA GLU A 166 40.66 53.53 -47.37
C GLU A 166 40.04 54.80 -48.02
N LYS A 167 38.71 54.78 -48.18
CA LYS A 167 37.90 55.91 -48.67
C LYS A 167 37.99 57.17 -47.81
N TYR A 168 38.00 57.05 -46.48
CA TYR A 168 38.05 58.20 -45.57
C TYR A 168 39.44 58.85 -45.54
N ALA A 169 40.50 58.05 -45.69
CA ALA A 169 41.87 58.56 -45.81
C ALA A 169 42.06 59.32 -47.13
N GLU A 170 41.52 58.80 -48.23
CA GLU A 170 41.55 59.46 -49.54
C GLU A 170 40.70 60.75 -49.54
N ALA A 171 39.53 60.73 -48.90
CA ALA A 171 38.70 61.93 -48.72
C ALA A 171 39.44 63.02 -47.93
N LYS A 172 40.10 62.66 -46.82
CA LYS A 172 40.90 63.58 -45.99
C LYS A 172 42.01 64.23 -46.81
N LYS A 173 42.72 63.42 -47.61
CA LYS A 173 43.78 63.91 -48.51
C LYS A 173 43.23 64.88 -49.56
N MET A 174 42.13 64.53 -50.23
CA MET A 174 41.52 65.39 -51.25
C MET A 174 41.04 66.74 -50.68
N LEU A 175 40.47 66.73 -49.46
CA LEU A 175 40.04 67.94 -48.77
C LEU A 175 41.24 68.82 -48.34
N LEU A 176 42.33 68.22 -47.83
CA LEU A 176 43.58 68.92 -47.52
C LEU A 176 44.24 69.53 -48.75
N ASP A 177 44.14 68.86 -49.91
CA ASP A 177 44.63 69.33 -51.20
C ASP A 177 43.73 70.44 -51.80
N GLY A 178 42.69 70.90 -51.08
CA GLY A 178 41.81 72.00 -51.47
C GLY A 178 40.67 71.61 -52.41
N THR A 179 40.38 70.31 -52.57
CA THR A 179 39.29 69.84 -53.42
C THR A 179 37.94 70.12 -52.77
N GLU A 180 36.99 70.68 -53.52
CA GLU A 180 35.64 70.96 -53.00
C GLU A 180 34.93 69.68 -52.52
N ALA A 181 34.22 69.78 -51.39
CA ALA A 181 33.46 68.69 -50.79
C ALA A 181 32.49 68.00 -51.77
N SER A 182 31.89 68.78 -52.69
CA SER A 182 30.98 68.28 -53.73
C SER A 182 31.65 67.30 -54.71
N VAL A 183 32.94 67.49 -54.98
CA VAL A 183 33.75 66.66 -55.86
C VAL A 183 34.21 65.39 -55.14
N VAL A 184 34.57 65.51 -53.86
CA VAL A 184 34.94 64.38 -53.00
C VAL A 184 33.77 63.41 -52.84
N VAL A 185 32.55 63.93 -52.61
CA VAL A 185 31.29 63.16 -52.58
C VAL A 185 31.09 62.34 -53.86
N LYS A 186 31.22 62.97 -55.03
CA LYS A 186 31.02 62.31 -56.33
C LYS A 186 32.10 61.26 -56.62
N LYS A 187 33.34 61.51 -56.22
CA LYS A 187 34.48 60.67 -56.56
C LYS A 187 34.61 59.44 -55.67
N LEU A 188 34.29 59.57 -54.38
CA LEU A 188 34.42 58.48 -53.40
C LEU A 188 33.09 57.80 -53.05
N GLY A 189 31.97 58.34 -53.56
CA GLY A 189 30.62 57.83 -53.30
C GLY A 189 30.21 57.97 -51.84
N MET A 190 30.69 59.01 -51.16
CA MET A 190 30.37 59.34 -49.77
C MET A 190 29.18 60.29 -49.71
N SER A 191 28.42 60.28 -48.61
CA SER A 191 27.37 61.27 -48.41
C SER A 191 27.95 62.65 -48.12
N MET A 192 27.24 63.72 -48.51
CA MET A 192 27.65 65.10 -48.24
C MET A 192 27.83 65.37 -46.75
N GLY A 193 27.01 64.73 -45.90
CA GLY A 193 27.13 64.82 -44.45
C GLY A 193 28.44 64.24 -43.90
N GLU A 194 28.88 63.09 -44.42
CA GLU A 194 30.17 62.48 -44.02
C GLU A 194 31.36 63.35 -44.43
N VAL A 195 31.33 63.92 -45.64
CA VAL A 195 32.41 64.78 -46.15
C VAL A 195 32.47 66.12 -45.39
N LEU A 196 31.32 66.71 -45.07
CA LEU A 196 31.25 67.93 -44.26
C LEU A 196 31.74 67.69 -42.82
N LEU A 197 31.37 66.55 -42.23
CA LEU A 197 31.87 66.15 -40.90
C LEU A 197 33.40 66.03 -40.94
N LEU A 198 33.97 65.38 -41.95
CA LEU A 198 35.43 65.31 -42.11
C LEU A 198 36.07 66.70 -42.24
N SER A 199 35.46 67.61 -43.00
CA SER A 199 35.97 68.98 -43.14
C SER A 199 35.92 69.79 -41.85
N SER A 200 35.00 69.48 -40.93
CA SER A 200 34.92 70.16 -39.62
C SER A 200 35.96 69.71 -38.60
N TYR A 201 36.67 68.61 -38.88
CA TYR A 201 37.75 68.07 -38.03
C TYR A 201 39.12 68.02 -38.73
N LEU A 202 39.25 68.75 -39.85
CA LEU A 202 40.50 69.01 -40.56
C LEU A 202 41.12 70.33 -40.10
#